data_AF-K2H0L2-F1
#
_entry.id   AF-K2H0L2-F1
#
_cell.length_a   1.000
_cell.length_b   1.000
_cell.length_c   1.000
_cell.angle_alpha   90.00
_cell.angle_beta   90.00
_cell.angle_gamma   90.00
#
_symmetry.space_group_name_H-M   'P 1'
#
loop_
_entity.id
_entity.type
_entity.pdbx_description
1 polymer ?
#
loop_
_entity_poly.entity_id
_entity_poly.type
_entity_poly.pdbx_seq_one_letter_code
_entity_poly.pdbx_strand_id
1 'polypeptide(L)'
;MLLFFIPFILFFSLSSAYIWEFDPNKLQRQLTQNKTVLLLHYIPYGETYKNYKSTFSQLDEAIQKQQNKNIIVGQIDCEEYEDYCENHQITQYPSFTILQPNDQTIFINSLETKKIQETLHTIGIEIEDIKQFI
;
A
#
# COMPACT_ATOMS: atom_id res chain seq x y z
N MET A 1 -52.63 0.82 -0.82
CA MET A 1 -51.87 -0.36 -0.35
C MET A 1 -50.43 -0.14 -0.77
N LEU A 2 -49.52 -0.15 0.20
CA LEU A 2 -48.21 0.50 0.20
C LEU A 2 -47.22 0.03 -0.89
N LEU A 3 -46.33 0.96 -1.20
CA LEU A 3 -45.25 0.97 -2.18
C LEU A 3 -44.24 -0.17 -1.97
N PHE A 4 -43.76 -0.76 -3.07
CA PHE A 4 -42.44 -1.38 -3.13
C PHE A 4 -41.62 -0.70 -4.22
N PHE A 5 -41.24 0.56 -3.98
CA PHE A 5 -39.98 1.06 -4.51
C PHE A 5 -38.91 0.26 -3.77
N ILE A 6 -38.34 -0.76 -4.41
CA ILE A 6 -37.07 -1.32 -3.97
C ILE A 6 -36.07 -0.20 -4.25
N PRO A 7 -35.55 0.52 -3.23
CA PRO A 7 -34.41 1.36 -3.52
C PRO A 7 -33.35 0.36 -3.96
N PHE A 8 -32.81 0.56 -5.15
CA PHE A 8 -31.51 0.02 -5.51
C PHE A 8 -30.57 0.54 -4.42
N ILE A 9 -30.42 -0.23 -3.35
CA ILE A 9 -29.44 0.00 -2.31
C ILE A 9 -28.15 -0.12 -3.10
N LEU A 10 -27.64 1.04 -3.52
CA LEU A 10 -26.24 1.21 -3.80
C LEU A 10 -25.56 0.77 -2.52
N PHE A 11 -25.24 -0.52 -2.46
CA PHE A 11 -24.09 -1.03 -1.75
C PHE A 11 -22.89 -0.34 -2.40
N PHE A 12 -22.73 0.97 -2.17
CA PHE A 12 -21.42 1.55 -2.05
C PHE A 12 -20.84 0.79 -0.86
N SER A 13 -20.18 -0.31 -1.18
CA SER A 13 -19.38 -1.05 -0.23
C SER A 13 -18.43 -0.01 0.34
N LEU A 14 -18.68 0.42 1.58
CA LEU A 14 -17.69 1.13 2.37
C LEU A 14 -16.60 0.08 2.66
N SER A 15 -15.80 -0.28 1.67
CA SER A 15 -14.55 -0.98 1.96
C SER A 15 -13.67 0.07 2.62
N SER A 16 -13.63 0.07 3.95
CA SER A 16 -12.53 0.72 4.63
C SER A 16 -11.24 0.16 4.02
N ALA A 17 -10.36 1.03 3.53
CA ALA A 17 -9.05 0.62 3.04
C ALA A 17 -8.39 -0.33 4.04
N TYR A 18 -8.32 -1.61 3.70
CA TYR A 18 -7.69 -2.62 4.53
C TYR A 18 -6.25 -2.76 4.04
N ILE A 19 -5.34 -2.03 4.68
CA ILE A 19 -3.91 -2.20 4.42
C ILE A 19 -3.51 -3.59 4.94
N TRP A 20 -2.90 -4.40 4.08
CA TRP A 20 -2.47 -5.75 4.45
C TRP A 20 -1.26 -5.68 5.39
N GLU A 21 -1.38 -6.25 6.60
CA GLU A 21 -0.25 -6.44 7.51
C GLU A 21 0.60 -7.67 7.14
N PHE A 22 1.87 -7.44 6.80
CA PHE A 22 2.81 -8.49 6.44
C PHE A 22 3.67 -8.93 7.62
N ASP A 23 3.91 -10.23 7.66
CA ASP A 23 5.14 -10.79 8.23
C ASP A 23 6.07 -11.19 7.06
N PRO A 24 7.39 -11.39 7.30
CA PRO A 24 8.33 -11.74 6.24
C PRO A 24 7.92 -12.98 5.41
N ASN A 25 7.29 -13.98 6.04
CA ASN A 25 6.87 -15.20 5.36
C ASN A 25 5.64 -14.97 4.46
N LYS A 26 4.67 -14.16 4.89
CA LYS A 26 3.51 -13.75 4.07
C LYS A 26 3.98 -12.93 2.89
N LEU A 27 4.92 -12.01 3.11
CA LEU A 27 5.47 -11.16 2.08
C LEU A 27 6.17 -11.98 1.00
N GLN A 28 7.10 -12.84 1.41
CA GLN A 28 7.82 -13.74 0.50
C GLN A 28 6.85 -14.60 -0.32
N ARG A 29 5.80 -15.14 0.32
CA ARG A 29 4.76 -15.90 -0.38
C ARG A 29 4.09 -15.11 -1.51
N GLN A 30 3.77 -13.83 -1.30
CA GLN A 30 3.18 -13.01 -2.35
C GLN A 30 4.14 -12.81 -3.53
N LEU A 31 5.41 -12.54 -3.25
CA LEU A 31 6.44 -12.38 -4.29
C LEU A 31 6.60 -13.66 -5.13
N THR A 32 6.66 -14.83 -4.49
CA THR A 32 6.72 -16.13 -5.19
C THR A 32 5.45 -16.44 -6.01
N GLN A 33 4.32 -15.80 -5.70
CA GLN A 33 3.07 -15.89 -6.44
C GLN A 33 2.94 -14.84 -7.56
N ASN A 34 4.08 -14.28 -7.98
CA ASN A 34 4.17 -13.28 -9.04
C ASN A 34 3.34 -12.01 -8.75
N LYS A 35 3.30 -11.60 -7.48
CA LYS A 35 2.68 -10.34 -7.03
C LYS A 35 3.74 -9.26 -6.87
N THR A 36 3.41 -8.05 -7.31
CA THR A 36 4.14 -6.83 -6.95
C THR A 36 3.58 -6.32 -5.63
N VAL A 37 4.44 -6.02 -4.66
CA VAL A 37 4.03 -5.50 -3.35
C VAL A 37 4.52 -4.07 -3.16
N LEU A 38 3.58 -3.19 -2.86
CA LEU A 38 3.80 -1.82 -2.40
C LEU A 38 3.88 -1.88 -0.87
N LEU A 39 5.08 -1.78 -0.32
CA LEU A 39 5.35 -2.07 1.09
C LEU A 39 5.76 -0.82 1.87
N LEU A 40 4.94 -0.44 2.85
CA LEU A 40 5.27 0.57 3.86
C LEU A 40 6.01 -0.10 5.02
N HIS A 41 7.24 0.35 5.28
CA HIS A 41 7.99 -0.01 6.48
C HIS A 41 7.74 1.03 7.54
N TYR A 42 7.25 0.62 8.71
CA TYR A 42 6.86 1.54 9.77
C TYR A 42 7.28 1.05 11.15
N ILE A 43 7.25 1.99 12.11
CA ILE A 43 7.28 1.70 13.55
C ILE A 43 5.98 2.26 14.13
N PRO A 44 5.29 1.56 15.06
CA PRO A 44 3.94 1.90 15.50
C PRO A 44 3.86 3.17 16.36
N TYR A 45 5.00 3.73 16.77
CA TYR A 45 5.09 4.90 17.64
C TYR A 45 5.43 6.16 16.84
N GLY A 46 4.58 7.19 16.93
CA GLY A 46 4.86 8.54 16.39
C GLY A 46 3.73 9.16 15.56
N GLU A 47 3.68 10.49 15.55
CA GLU A 47 2.71 11.26 14.73
C GLU A 47 2.97 11.10 13.23
N THR A 48 4.24 10.99 12.84
CA THR A 48 4.68 10.79 11.47
C THR A 48 4.01 9.56 10.85
N TYR A 49 4.04 8.40 11.52
CA TYR A 49 3.38 7.19 11.03
C TYR A 49 1.86 7.38 10.86
N LYS A 50 1.18 8.04 11.81
CA LYS A 50 -0.27 8.29 11.72
C LYS A 50 -0.64 9.11 10.48
N ASN A 51 0.15 10.13 10.17
CA ASN A 51 -0.07 10.97 8.97
C ASN A 51 0.15 10.16 7.69
N TYR A 52 1.21 9.36 7.65
CA TYR A 52 1.52 8.52 6.49
C TYR A 52 0.57 7.34 6.31
N LYS A 53 -0.03 6.81 7.38
CA LYS A 53 -1.04 5.76 7.29
C LYS A 53 -2.24 6.20 6.45
N SER A 54 -2.73 7.43 6.65
CA SER A 54 -3.81 8.01 5.84
C SER A 54 -3.41 8.14 4.36
N THR A 55 -2.18 8.60 4.11
CA THR A 55 -1.60 8.69 2.76
C THR A 55 -1.57 7.33 2.08
N PHE A 56 -1.09 6.33 2.80
CA PHE A 56 -0.93 4.97 2.32
C PHE A 56 -2.28 4.27 2.08
N SER A 57 -3.29 4.53 2.92
CA SER A 57 -4.66 4.06 2.70
C SER A 57 -5.26 4.62 1.41
N GLN A 58 -4.98 5.87 1.05
CA GLN A 58 -5.48 6.44 -0.21
C GLN A 58 -4.78 5.83 -1.44
N LEU A 59 -3.48 5.53 -1.33
CA LEU A 59 -2.77 4.76 -2.34
C LEU A 59 -3.40 3.37 -2.53
N ASP A 60 -3.69 2.68 -1.42
CA ASP A 60 -4.37 1.38 -1.43
C ASP A 60 -5.72 1.47 -2.18
N GLU A 61 -6.55 2.45 -1.84
CA GLU A 61 -7.82 2.69 -2.56
C GLU A 61 -7.62 2.96 -4.06
N ALA A 62 -6.63 3.77 -4.44
CA ALA A 62 -6.33 4.07 -5.84
C ALA A 62 -5.89 2.82 -6.62
N ILE A 63 -5.05 1.98 -6.01
CA ILE A 63 -4.61 0.71 -6.60
C ILE A 63 -5.76 -0.29 -6.71
N GLN A 64 -6.61 -0.39 -5.68
CA GLN A 64 -7.77 -1.28 -5.71
C GLN A 64 -8.76 -0.91 -6.81
N LYS A 65 -8.94 0.39 -7.10
CA LYS A 65 -9.78 0.86 -8.23
C LYS A 65 -9.29 0.38 -9.60
N GLN A 66 -7.98 0.15 -9.77
CA GLN A 66 -7.43 -0.41 -11.00
C GLN A 66 -7.81 -1.88 -11.22
N GLN A 67 -8.39 -2.55 -10.20
CA GLN A 67 -8.79 -3.96 -10.24
C GLN A 67 -7.64 -4.91 -10.64
N ASN A 68 -6.39 -4.45 -10.49
CA ASN A 68 -5.21 -5.25 -10.79
C ASN A 68 -4.84 -6.11 -9.59
N LYS A 69 -5.29 -7.36 -9.61
CA LYS A 69 -5.04 -8.35 -8.54
C LYS A 69 -3.56 -8.76 -8.40
N ASN A 70 -2.67 -8.30 -9.26
CA ASN A 70 -1.24 -8.58 -9.17
C ASN A 70 -0.47 -7.55 -8.35
N ILE A 71 -1.11 -6.47 -7.94
CA ILE A 71 -0.53 -5.47 -7.06
C ILE A 71 -1.18 -5.60 -5.69
N ILE A 72 -0.36 -5.66 -4.65
CA ILE A 72 -0.80 -5.69 -3.26
C ILE A 72 -0.21 -4.49 -2.55
N VAL A 73 -1.03 -3.79 -1.77
CA VAL A 73 -0.59 -2.69 -0.92
C VAL A 73 -0.62 -3.18 0.52
N GLY A 74 0.49 -3.03 1.22
CA GLY A 74 0.60 -3.52 2.59
C GLY A 74 1.70 -2.83 3.37
N GLN A 75 1.78 -3.16 4.64
CA GLN A 75 2.74 -2.60 5.56
C GLN A 75 3.42 -3.72 6.36
N ILE A 76 4.60 -3.42 6.90
CA ILE A 76 5.33 -4.30 7.80
C ILE A 76 5.84 -3.49 8.99
N ASP A 77 5.59 -4.02 10.19
CA ASP A 77 6.08 -3.46 11.43
C ASP A 77 7.57 -3.79 11.63
N CYS A 78 8.43 -2.79 11.48
CA CYS A 78 9.87 -2.94 11.67
C CYS A 78 10.31 -2.91 13.14
N GLU A 79 9.42 -2.62 14.07
CA GLU A 79 9.66 -2.88 15.50
C GLU A 79 9.48 -4.36 15.81
N GLU A 80 8.49 -5.02 15.19
CA GLU A 80 8.26 -6.47 15.35
C GLU A 80 9.24 -7.30 14.53
N TYR A 81 9.57 -6.86 13.31
CA TYR A 81 10.42 -7.58 12.35
C TYR A 81 11.74 -6.84 12.07
N GLU A 82 12.43 -6.42 13.13
CA GLU A 82 13.70 -5.67 13.08
C GLU A 82 14.74 -6.34 12.15
N ASP A 83 15.01 -7.64 12.34
CA ASP A 83 15.94 -8.41 11.51
C ASP A 83 15.63 -8.32 10.01
N TYR A 84 14.34 -8.34 9.63
CA TYR A 84 13.94 -8.19 8.23
C TYR A 84 14.30 -6.80 7.72
N CYS A 85 13.94 -5.75 8.47
CA CYS A 85 14.16 -4.37 8.04
C CYS A 85 15.65 -4.01 7.98
N GLU A 86 16.46 -4.48 8.93
CA GLU A 86 17.92 -4.31 8.91
C GLU A 86 18.58 -5.00 7.71
N ASN A 87 18.23 -6.26 7.44
CA ASN A 87 18.76 -7.01 6.30
C ASN A 87 18.39 -6.37 4.94
N HIS A 88 17.28 -5.64 4.89
CA HIS A 88 16.84 -4.88 3.71
C HIS A 88 17.28 -3.40 3.73
N GLN A 89 18.22 -3.05 4.62
CA GLN A 89 18.82 -1.71 4.72
C GLN A 89 17.81 -0.58 4.97
N ILE A 90 16.71 -0.90 5.66
CA ILE A 90 15.70 0.08 6.06
C ILE A 90 16.23 0.84 7.28
N THR A 91 16.63 2.09 7.06
CA THR A 91 17.31 2.91 8.09
C THR A 91 16.49 4.11 8.55
N GLN A 92 15.36 4.38 7.90
CA GLN A 92 14.50 5.54 8.16
C GLN A 92 13.03 5.12 8.09
N TYR A 93 12.22 5.72 8.97
CA TYR A 93 10.81 5.39 9.11
C TYR A 93 9.92 6.63 9.07
N PRO A 94 8.73 6.51 8.47
CA PRO A 94 8.34 5.41 7.59
C PRO A 94 9.14 5.47 6.26
N SER A 95 9.33 4.32 5.62
CA SER A 95 9.91 4.23 4.27
C SER A 95 9.09 3.33 3.37
N PHE A 96 9.29 3.47 2.07
CA PHE A 96 8.45 2.82 1.08
C PHE A 96 9.28 2.12 0.02
N THR A 97 8.87 0.90 -0.31
CA THR A 97 9.49 0.14 -1.40
C THR A 97 8.46 -0.49 -2.30
N ILE A 98 8.83 -0.68 -3.56
CA ILE A 98 8.14 -1.57 -4.48
C ILE A 98 8.95 -2.85 -4.60
N LEU A 99 8.35 -3.97 -4.24
CA LEU A 99 8.94 -5.30 -4.33
C LEU A 99 8.33 -6.01 -5.53
N GLN A 100 9.15 -6.40 -6.49
CA GLN A 100 8.74 -7.13 -7.68
C GLN A 100 9.06 -8.63 -7.54
N PRO A 101 8.36 -9.51 -8.27
CA PRO A 101 8.56 -10.96 -8.21
C PRO A 101 9.96 -11.48 -8.58
N ASN A 102 10.77 -10.65 -9.24
CA ASN A 102 12.13 -10.95 -9.68
C ASN A 102 13.21 -10.52 -8.66
N ASP A 103 12.84 -10.40 -7.39
CA ASP A 103 13.67 -9.89 -6.30
C ASP A 103 14.17 -8.45 -6.51
N GLN A 104 13.55 -7.70 -7.42
CA GLN A 104 13.86 -6.29 -7.61
C GLN A 104 13.13 -5.43 -6.56
N THR A 105 13.92 -4.67 -5.80
CA THR A 105 13.43 -3.69 -4.84
C THR A 105 13.68 -2.28 -5.37
N ILE A 106 12.62 -1.48 -5.44
CA ILE A 106 12.70 -0.05 -5.79
C ILE A 106 12.46 0.75 -4.51
N PHE A 107 13.49 1.45 -4.04
CA PHE A 107 13.39 2.31 -2.86
C PHE A 107 12.83 3.67 -3.21
N ILE A 108 11.82 4.09 -2.45
CA ILE A 108 11.21 5.40 -2.56
C ILE A 108 11.52 6.16 -1.27
N ASN A 109 12.53 7.03 -1.34
CA ASN A 109 13.03 7.81 -0.21
C ASN A 109 12.16 9.04 0.13
N SER A 110 11.01 9.23 -0.51
CA SER A 110 10.03 10.25 -0.14
C SER A 110 8.63 9.69 -0.36
N LEU A 111 7.82 9.75 0.69
CA LEU A 111 6.41 9.35 0.69
C LEU A 111 5.50 10.44 0.09
N GLU A 112 6.07 11.42 -0.62
CA GLU A 112 5.30 12.36 -1.42
C GLU A 112 4.48 11.63 -2.49
N THR A 113 3.20 11.94 -2.55
CA THR A 113 2.24 11.35 -3.50
C THR A 113 2.75 11.36 -4.92
N LYS A 114 3.29 12.50 -5.34
CA LYS A 114 3.76 12.72 -6.70
C LYS A 114 4.92 11.79 -7.04
N LYS A 115 5.85 11.59 -6.10
CA LYS A 115 6.98 10.69 -6.30
C LYS A 115 6.54 9.23 -6.35
N ILE A 116 5.57 8.85 -5.52
CA ILE A 116 4.95 7.52 -5.58
C ILE A 116 4.29 7.32 -6.94
N GLN A 117 3.47 8.27 -7.40
CA GLN A 117 2.81 8.24 -8.71
C GLN A 117 3.81 8.14 -9.87
N GLU A 118 4.84 9.00 -9.88
CA GLU A 118 5.90 8.96 -10.89
C GLU A 118 6.61 7.61 -10.92
N THR A 119 6.95 7.07 -9.75
CA THR A 119 7.64 5.77 -9.67
C THR A 119 6.74 4.64 -10.17
N LEU A 120 5.46 4.64 -9.80
CA LEU A 120 4.48 3.67 -10.28
C LEU A 120 4.29 3.73 -11.79
N HIS A 121 4.19 4.94 -12.35
CA HIS A 121 4.10 5.16 -13.78
C HIS A 121 5.34 4.61 -14.51
N THR A 122 6.56 4.79 -13.97
CA THR A 122 7.78 4.24 -14.59
C THR A 122 7.80 2.70 -14.70
N ILE A 123 7.01 2.01 -13.87
CA ILE A 123 6.87 0.55 -13.90
C ILE A 123 5.53 0.08 -14.50
N GLY A 124 4.80 0.98 -15.17
CA GLY A 124 3.54 0.67 -15.87
C GLY A 124 2.34 0.51 -14.97
N ILE A 125 2.38 1.04 -13.74
CA ILE A 125 1.24 1.11 -12.83
C ILE A 125 0.67 2.53 -12.90
N GLU A 126 -0.42 2.68 -13.64
CA GLU A 126 -1.20 3.91 -13.67
C GLU A 126 -2.11 3.97 -12.44
N ILE A 127 -2.14 5.10 -11.74
CA ILE A 127 -3.10 5.37 -10.66
C ILE A 127 -3.77 6.71 -10.90
N GLU A 128 -5.08 6.78 -10.72
CA GLU A 128 -5.80 8.07 -10.69
C GLU A 128 -5.22 8.96 -9.59
N ASP A 129 -5.31 10.29 -9.79
CA ASP A 129 -4.74 11.28 -8.89
C ASP A 129 -5.08 10.99 -7.43
N ILE A 130 -4.07 10.57 -6.66
CA ILE A 130 -4.18 10.53 -5.21
C ILE A 130 -4.18 12.00 -4.79
N LYS A 131 -5.24 12.43 -4.08
CA LYS A 131 -5.38 13.83 -3.68
C LYS A 131 -4.12 14.28 -2.95
N GLN A 132 -3.52 15.34 -3.47
CA GLN A 132 -2.31 15.93 -2.93
C GLN A 132 -2.57 16.31 -1.46
N PHE A 133 -1.69 15.83 -0.57
CA PHE A 133 -1.77 16.09 0.86
C PHE A 133 -1.57 17.58 1.10
N ILE A 134 -2.59 18.26 1.64
CA ILE A 134 -2.47 19.60 2.23
C ILE A 134 -1.97 19.44 3.65
#